data_AF-A0AAW1UUD8-F1
#
_entry.id   AF-A0AAW1UUD8-F1
#
_cell.length_a   1.000
_cell.length_b   1.000
_cell.length_c   1.000
_cell.angle_alpha   90.00
_cell.angle_beta   90.00
_cell.angle_gamma   90.00
#
_symmetry.space_group_name_H-M   'P 1'
#
loop_
_entity.id
_entity.type
_entity.pdbx_description
1 polymer ?
#
loop_
_entity_poly.entity_id
_entity_poly.type
_entity_poly.pdbx_seq_one_letter_code
_entity_poly.pdbx_strand_id
1 'polypeptide(L)'
;MSILQNISSLNISSDILKSIIDKGYHTVHDVSCSEIGSSLNIEELTRIPETKTALQLLEDVASKKCVNSFIKSLDELLHGILKIGLITEFVGLPGSGRTQLCLHFSISAQIIENIPSGETVYISTNMKFSVSKLKEIAKNYIRQCEYFKTSTIDSILKRIHYVDVITLADLQILLNNFELFLEQQKT
;
A
#
# COMPACT_ATOMS: atom_id res chain seq x y z
N MET A 1 30.64 -21.23 5.16
CA MET A 1 30.70 -20.61 6.50
C MET A 1 29.35 -19.94 6.70
N SER A 2 28.43 -20.60 7.43
CA SER A 2 27.08 -20.06 7.63
C SER A 2 27.19 -18.81 8.49
N ILE A 3 26.84 -17.67 7.92
CA ILE A 3 26.69 -16.43 8.67
C ILE A 3 25.48 -16.66 9.58
N LEU A 4 25.69 -16.71 10.89
CA LEU A 4 24.62 -16.79 11.88
C LEU A 4 23.88 -15.46 11.91
N GLN A 5 22.97 -15.27 10.96
CA GLN A 5 22.08 -14.11 10.92
C GLN A 5 21.25 -14.08 12.20
N ASN A 6 21.26 -12.96 12.92
CA ASN A 6 20.47 -12.80 14.13
C ASN A 6 18.97 -12.82 13.79
N ILE A 7 18.18 -13.53 14.59
CA ILE A 7 16.73 -13.64 14.39
C ILE A 7 16.02 -12.28 14.44
N SER A 8 16.59 -11.29 15.16
CA SER A 8 16.08 -9.92 15.23
C SER A 8 16.17 -9.13 13.93
N SER A 9 16.91 -9.64 12.93
CA SER A 9 16.98 -9.02 11.61
C SER A 9 15.80 -9.37 10.70
N LEU A 10 15.00 -10.37 11.09
CA LEU A 10 13.80 -10.75 10.35
C LEU A 10 12.66 -9.80 10.69
N ASN A 11 11.80 -9.52 9.69
CA ASN A 11 10.62 -8.69 9.84
C ASN A 11 9.50 -9.44 10.59
N ILE A 12 9.70 -9.69 11.89
CA ILE A 12 8.82 -10.46 12.78
C ILE A 12 8.34 -9.54 13.90
N SER A 13 7.11 -9.72 14.39
CA SER A 13 6.58 -8.93 15.50
C SER A 13 7.43 -9.11 16.78
N SER A 14 7.47 -8.08 17.62
CA SER A 14 8.23 -8.08 18.88
C SER A 14 7.80 -9.20 19.82
N ASP A 15 6.50 -9.55 19.84
CA ASP A 15 5.95 -10.58 20.73
C ASP A 15 6.41 -11.97 20.32
N ILE A 16 6.38 -12.24 19.01
CA ILE A 16 6.88 -13.49 18.43
C ILE A 16 8.39 -13.57 18.62
N LEU A 17 9.12 -12.49 18.33
CA LEU A 17 10.58 -12.43 18.50
C LEU A 17 10.98 -12.75 19.94
N LYS A 18 10.26 -12.18 20.92
CA LYS A 18 10.49 -12.44 22.35
C LYS A 18 10.19 -13.89 22.71
N SER A 19 9.08 -14.45 22.24
CA SER A 19 8.75 -15.87 22.43
C SER A 19 9.80 -16.81 21.83
N ILE A 20 10.45 -16.43 20.74
CA ILE A 20 11.50 -17.23 20.08
C ILE A 20 12.81 -17.16 20.90
N ILE A 21 13.19 -15.96 21.34
CA ILE A 21 14.37 -15.72 22.17
C ILE A 21 14.23 -16.41 23.53
N ASP A 22 13.05 -16.35 24.16
CA ASP A 22 12.78 -17.00 25.45
C ASP A 22 12.87 -18.55 25.35
N LYS A 23 12.65 -19.11 24.15
CA LYS A 23 12.84 -20.54 23.86
C LYS A 23 14.30 -20.91 23.50
N GLY A 24 15.22 -19.94 23.52
CA GLY A 24 16.65 -20.14 23.29
C GLY A 24 17.10 -20.06 21.83
N TYR A 25 16.21 -19.65 20.92
CA TYR A 25 16.57 -19.45 19.52
C TYR A 25 17.07 -18.03 19.30
N HIS A 26 18.32 -17.86 18.88
CA HIS A 26 18.95 -16.54 18.73
C HIS A 26 19.31 -16.22 17.29
N THR A 27 19.35 -17.23 16.42
CA THR A 27 19.77 -17.12 15.04
C THR A 27 18.70 -17.69 14.11
N VAL A 28 18.71 -17.22 12.87
CA VAL A 28 17.88 -17.74 11.78
C VAL A 28 18.03 -19.25 11.63
N HIS A 29 19.26 -19.76 11.78
CA HIS A 29 19.55 -21.18 11.64
C HIS A 29 18.82 -22.01 12.71
N ASP A 30 18.80 -21.53 13.95
CA ASP A 30 18.17 -22.23 15.07
C ASP A 30 16.66 -22.44 14.83
N VAL A 31 16.02 -21.49 14.15
CA VAL A 31 14.57 -21.53 13.89
C VAL A 31 14.27 -22.29 12.60
N SER A 32 15.13 -22.22 11.59
CA SER A 32 14.92 -22.85 10.26
C SER A 32 14.66 -24.36 10.30
N CYS A 33 15.18 -25.09 11.30
CA CYS A 33 14.98 -26.54 11.45
C CYS A 33 13.95 -26.92 12.52
N SER A 34 13.19 -25.96 13.06
CA SER A 34 12.21 -26.17 14.14
C SER A 34 10.77 -26.08 13.62
N GLU A 35 9.81 -26.68 14.33
CA GLU A 35 8.38 -26.55 14.02
C GLU A 35 7.92 -25.08 14.00
N ILE A 36 8.58 -24.24 14.80
CA ILE A 36 8.34 -22.79 14.85
C ILE A 36 8.74 -22.13 13.53
N GLY A 37 9.83 -22.58 12.91
CA GLY A 37 10.30 -22.03 11.63
C GLY A 37 9.34 -22.26 10.48
N SER A 38 8.69 -23.43 10.45
CA SER A 38 7.64 -23.74 9.47
C SER A 38 6.41 -22.84 9.69
N SER A 39 6.01 -22.62 10.94
CA SER A 39 4.84 -21.76 11.26
C SER A 39 5.06 -20.27 10.95
N LEU A 40 6.31 -19.81 11.01
CA LEU A 40 6.69 -18.41 10.77
C LEU A 40 7.15 -18.17 9.33
N ASN A 41 7.11 -19.19 8.48
CA ASN A 41 7.57 -19.14 7.10
C ASN A 41 8.99 -18.55 6.99
N ILE A 42 9.88 -18.98 7.90
CA ILE A 42 11.25 -18.46 8.02
C ILE A 42 12.04 -18.67 6.72
N GLU A 43 11.76 -19.76 5.99
CA GLU A 43 12.36 -20.02 4.68
C GLU A 43 12.11 -18.87 3.70
N GLU A 44 10.93 -18.26 3.70
CA GLU A 44 10.63 -17.12 2.85
C GLU A 44 11.29 -15.82 3.36
N LEU A 45 11.28 -15.58 4.67
CA LEU A 45 11.91 -14.41 5.31
C LEU A 45 13.45 -14.39 5.16
N THR A 46 14.04 -15.56 4.97
CA THR A 46 15.50 -15.76 4.88
C THR A 46 15.95 -16.07 3.47
N ARG A 47 14.99 -16.19 2.54
CA ARG A 47 15.27 -16.43 1.13
C ARG A 47 16.12 -15.29 0.61
N ILE A 48 17.34 -15.63 0.22
CA ILE A 48 18.21 -14.70 -0.49
C ILE A 48 17.47 -14.32 -1.78
N PRO A 49 17.22 -13.01 -2.03
CA PRO A 49 16.59 -12.59 -3.27
C PRO A 49 17.42 -13.08 -4.46
N GLU A 50 16.74 -13.53 -5.52
CA GLU A 50 17.42 -13.91 -6.75
C GLU A 50 18.23 -12.72 -7.28
N THR A 51 19.47 -13.00 -7.70
CA THR A 51 20.34 -11.96 -8.28
C THR A 51 19.73 -11.49 -9.59
N LYS A 52 19.41 -10.19 -9.68
CA LYS A 52 18.92 -9.55 -10.88
C LYS A 52 19.95 -8.57 -11.40
N THR A 53 20.11 -8.52 -12.72
CA THR A 53 20.89 -7.48 -13.40
C THR A 53 20.17 -6.13 -13.28
N ALA A 54 20.91 -5.03 -13.43
CA ALA A 54 20.31 -3.69 -13.45
C ALA A 54 19.25 -3.53 -14.55
N LEU A 55 19.44 -4.21 -15.70
CA LEU A 55 18.47 -4.22 -16.80
C LEU A 55 17.16 -4.89 -16.38
N GLN A 56 17.23 -6.07 -15.76
CA GLN A 56 16.03 -6.77 -15.28
C GLN A 56 15.27 -5.94 -14.25
N LEU A 57 15.97 -5.27 -13.33
CA LEU A 57 15.32 -4.36 -12.36
C LEU A 57 14.63 -3.18 -13.05
N LEU A 58 15.24 -2.61 -14.08
CA LEU A 58 14.64 -1.53 -14.86
C LEU A 58 13.39 -2.00 -15.61
N GLU A 59 13.45 -3.17 -16.25
CA GLU A 59 12.31 -3.80 -16.95
C GLU A 59 11.17 -4.17 -15.99
N ASP A 60 11.50 -4.69 -14.81
CA ASP A 60 10.52 -4.98 -13.74
C ASP A 60 9.78 -3.70 -13.32
N VAL A 61 10.49 -2.58 -13.15
CA VAL A 61 9.86 -1.30 -12.79
C VAL A 61 9.08 -0.72 -13.97
N ALA A 62 9.62 -0.81 -15.18
CA ALA A 62 8.97 -0.29 -16.39
C ALA A 62 7.64 -1.00 -16.67
N SER A 63 7.60 -2.33 -16.50
CA SER A 63 6.42 -3.17 -16.73
C SER A 63 5.33 -3.03 -15.66
N LYS A 64 5.63 -2.46 -14.49
CA LYS A 64 4.61 -2.19 -13.46
C LYS A 64 3.53 -1.25 -13.98
N LYS A 65 2.28 -1.67 -13.78
CA LYS A 65 1.06 -0.89 -13.99
C LYS A 65 1.11 0.42 -13.20
N CYS A 66 0.48 1.47 -13.71
CA CYS A 66 0.40 2.76 -13.04
C CYS A 66 -1.05 3.23 -12.87
N VAL A 67 -1.27 4.05 -11.85
CA VAL A 67 -2.52 4.77 -11.62
C VAL A 67 -2.42 6.14 -12.29
N ASN A 68 -3.32 6.42 -13.22
CA ASN A 68 -3.41 7.71 -13.88
C ASN A 68 -4.31 8.66 -13.09
N SER A 69 -4.01 9.96 -13.16
CA SER A 69 -4.87 11.01 -12.61
C SER A 69 -6.04 11.34 -13.54
N PHE A 70 -5.93 11.02 -14.84
CA PHE A 70 -6.86 11.40 -15.90
C PHE A 70 -6.98 12.92 -16.10
N ILE A 71 -5.97 13.66 -15.63
CA ILE A 71 -5.77 15.07 -15.93
C ILE A 71 -4.50 15.13 -16.78
N LYS A 72 -4.65 15.43 -18.08
CA LYS A 72 -3.55 15.36 -19.06
C LYS A 72 -2.27 16.05 -18.58
N SER A 73 -2.36 17.30 -18.13
CA SER A 73 -1.20 18.07 -17.68
C SER A 73 -0.55 17.50 -16.42
N LEU A 74 -1.33 16.86 -15.54
CA LEU A 74 -0.81 16.23 -14.33
C LEU A 74 -0.15 14.89 -14.65
N ASP A 75 -0.73 14.09 -15.54
CA ASP A 75 -0.13 12.82 -15.98
C ASP A 75 1.16 13.06 -16.77
N GLU A 76 1.21 14.11 -17.60
CA GLU A 76 2.44 14.59 -18.24
C GLU A 76 3.50 15.00 -17.21
N LEU A 77 3.12 15.69 -16.13
CA LEU A 77 4.06 16.07 -15.07
C LEU A 77 4.56 14.85 -14.27
N LEU A 78 3.65 13.95 -13.91
CA LEU A 78 3.92 12.81 -13.05
C LEU A 78 4.64 11.67 -13.77
N HIS A 79 4.61 11.62 -15.10
CA HIS A 79 5.30 10.59 -15.90
C HIS A 79 5.05 9.15 -15.38
N GLY A 80 3.84 8.87 -14.89
CA GLY A 80 3.46 7.54 -14.39
C GLY A 80 4.16 7.10 -13.10
N ILE A 81 4.55 8.02 -12.20
CA ILE A 81 5.26 7.66 -10.95
C ILE A 81 4.42 6.79 -9.98
N LEU A 82 3.08 6.83 -10.05
CA LEU A 82 2.22 6.02 -9.18
C LEU A 82 2.11 4.58 -9.69
N LYS A 83 3.22 3.83 -9.60
CA LYS A 83 3.32 2.43 -10.02
C LYS A 83 2.88 1.45 -8.93
N ILE A 84 2.17 0.40 -9.32
CA ILE A 84 1.67 -0.63 -8.40
C ILE A 84 2.84 -1.38 -7.76
N GLY A 85 2.76 -1.54 -6.44
CA GLY A 85 3.79 -2.18 -5.62
C GLY A 85 5.06 -1.34 -5.48
N LEU A 86 4.95 -0.01 -5.62
CA LEU A 86 5.95 0.97 -5.21
C LEU A 86 5.28 2.01 -4.30
N ILE A 87 6.08 2.64 -3.43
CA ILE A 87 5.63 3.73 -2.57
C ILE A 87 5.98 5.06 -3.23
N THR A 88 5.01 5.96 -3.34
CA THR A 88 5.21 7.32 -3.87
C THR A 88 4.90 8.33 -2.78
N GLU A 89 5.84 9.24 -2.50
CA GLU A 89 5.69 10.29 -1.50
C GLU A 89 5.47 11.66 -2.15
N PHE A 90 4.42 12.37 -1.72
CA PHE A 90 4.17 13.76 -2.11
C PHE A 90 4.54 14.72 -0.98
N VAL A 91 5.65 15.43 -1.14
CA VAL A 91 6.17 16.40 -0.15
C VAL A 91 5.85 17.84 -0.59
N GLY A 92 5.57 18.73 0.37
CA GLY A 92 5.33 20.14 0.08
C GLY A 92 4.88 20.93 1.31
N LEU A 93 4.77 22.25 1.16
CA LEU A 93 4.31 23.15 2.22
C LEU A 93 2.82 22.91 2.58
N PRO A 94 2.36 23.37 3.76
CA PRO A 94 0.92 23.42 4.04
C PRO A 94 0.17 24.18 2.93
N GLY A 95 -0.97 23.64 2.48
CA GLY A 95 -1.75 24.24 1.40
C GLY A 95 -1.27 23.94 -0.02
N SER A 96 -0.16 23.20 -0.21
CA SER A 96 0.37 22.84 -1.55
C SER A 96 -0.49 21.85 -2.36
N GLY A 97 -1.67 21.47 -1.88
CA GLY A 97 -2.58 20.57 -2.59
C GLY A 97 -2.40 19.07 -2.32
N ARG A 98 -1.50 18.65 -1.42
CA ARG A 98 -1.27 17.22 -1.08
C ARG A 98 -2.56 16.45 -0.74
N THR A 99 -3.38 16.98 0.16
CA THR A 99 -4.67 16.36 0.51
C THR A 99 -5.61 16.27 -0.69
N GLN A 100 -5.58 17.26 -1.59
CA GLN A 100 -6.40 17.23 -2.82
C GLN A 100 -5.92 16.13 -3.77
N LEU A 101 -4.59 15.97 -3.92
CA LEU A 101 -4.02 14.85 -4.68
C LEU A 101 -4.43 13.51 -4.10
N CYS A 102 -4.34 13.32 -2.77
CA CYS A 102 -4.77 12.07 -2.14
C CYS A 102 -6.26 11.77 -2.39
N LEU A 103 -7.15 12.76 -2.26
CA LEU A 103 -8.59 12.58 -2.54
C LEU A 103 -8.84 12.26 -4.03
N HIS A 104 -8.11 12.93 -4.93
CA HIS A 104 -8.18 12.68 -6.37
C HIS A 104 -7.78 11.25 -6.74
N PHE A 105 -6.61 10.83 -6.28
CA PHE A 105 -6.11 9.48 -6.52
C PHE A 105 -6.93 8.39 -5.82
N SER A 106 -7.69 8.71 -4.77
CA SER A 106 -8.61 7.74 -4.14
C SER A 106 -9.77 7.34 -5.04
N ILE A 107 -10.12 8.20 -6.00
CA ILE A 107 -11.11 7.86 -7.03
C ILE A 107 -10.39 7.25 -8.23
N SER A 108 -9.30 7.86 -8.68
CA SER A 108 -8.60 7.45 -9.90
C SER A 108 -8.01 6.03 -9.81
N ALA A 109 -7.54 5.62 -8.62
CA ALA A 109 -7.02 4.28 -8.36
C ALA A 109 -8.07 3.17 -8.50
N GLN A 110 -9.37 3.51 -8.59
CA GLN A 110 -10.41 2.54 -8.93
C GLN A 110 -10.30 2.04 -10.38
N ILE A 111 -9.57 2.77 -11.24
CA ILE A 111 -9.28 2.38 -12.61
C ILE A 111 -7.80 1.98 -12.72
N ILE A 112 -7.55 0.70 -13.01
CA ILE A 112 -6.21 0.17 -13.24
C ILE A 112 -6.15 -0.32 -14.68
N GLU A 113 -5.21 0.20 -15.48
CA GLU A 113 -5.10 -0.13 -16.91
C GLU A 113 -6.44 -0.02 -17.66
N ASN A 114 -7.20 1.03 -17.40
CA ASN A 114 -8.50 1.28 -18.05
C ASN A 114 -9.61 0.27 -17.66
N ILE A 115 -9.40 -0.50 -16.59
CA ILE A 115 -10.36 -1.46 -16.04
C ILE A 115 -10.84 -0.98 -14.66
N PRO A 116 -12.15 -0.91 -14.41
CA PRO A 116 -12.70 -0.50 -13.11
C PRO A 116 -12.65 -1.65 -12.09
N SER A 117 -11.45 -1.95 -11.60
CA SER A 117 -11.19 -3.09 -10.69
C SER A 117 -10.65 -2.69 -9.32
N GLY A 118 -10.25 -1.44 -9.12
CA GLY A 118 -9.60 -0.99 -7.90
C GLY A 118 -10.58 -0.52 -6.82
N GLU A 119 -10.05 -0.51 -5.59
CA GLU A 119 -10.62 0.15 -4.41
C GLU A 119 -9.49 0.86 -3.67
N THR A 120 -9.83 1.83 -2.83
CA THR A 120 -8.84 2.62 -2.09
C THR A 120 -9.09 2.55 -0.59
N VAL A 121 -8.02 2.38 0.18
CA VAL A 121 -8.02 2.68 1.62
C VAL A 121 -7.40 4.06 1.84
N TYR A 122 -8.16 4.98 2.41
CA TYR A 122 -7.70 6.30 2.80
C TYR A 122 -7.47 6.34 4.32
N ILE A 123 -6.20 6.42 4.72
CA ILE A 123 -5.81 6.56 6.12
C ILE A 123 -5.55 8.04 6.41
N SER A 124 -6.32 8.65 7.30
CA SER A 124 -6.13 10.04 7.72
C SER A 124 -5.54 10.12 9.12
N THR A 125 -4.51 10.94 9.28
CA THR A 125 -3.87 11.20 10.59
C THR A 125 -4.20 12.58 11.16
N ASN A 126 -4.93 13.41 10.43
CA ASN A 126 -5.21 14.80 10.78
C ASN A 126 -6.71 15.15 10.66
N MET A 127 -7.60 14.16 10.50
CA MET A 127 -9.06 14.32 10.36
C MET A 127 -9.47 15.35 9.28
N LYS A 128 -8.69 15.47 8.19
CA LYS A 128 -8.93 16.44 7.10
C LYS A 128 -9.70 15.87 5.92
N PHE A 129 -10.28 14.68 6.08
CA PHE A 129 -11.08 14.06 5.02
C PHE A 129 -12.42 14.76 4.85
N SER A 130 -12.79 15.02 3.60
CA SER A 130 -13.99 15.79 3.28
C SER A 130 -14.79 15.07 2.21
N VAL A 131 -15.89 14.45 2.64
CA VAL A 131 -16.83 13.76 1.75
C VAL A 131 -17.42 14.73 0.72
N SER A 132 -17.66 15.99 1.10
CA SER A 132 -18.17 17.01 0.17
C SER A 132 -17.20 17.29 -0.97
N LYS A 133 -15.90 17.47 -0.68
CA LYS A 133 -14.85 17.61 -1.70
C LYS A 133 -14.75 16.36 -2.57
N LEU A 134 -14.80 15.17 -1.95
CA LEU A 134 -14.72 13.91 -2.67
C LEU A 134 -15.90 13.72 -3.64
N LYS A 135 -17.12 14.11 -3.24
CA LYS A 135 -18.31 14.14 -4.11
C LYS A 135 -18.14 15.09 -5.30
N GLU A 136 -17.50 16.24 -5.09
CA GLU A 136 -17.21 17.19 -6.17
C GLU A 136 -16.21 16.61 -7.17
N ILE A 137 -15.12 16.00 -6.69
CA ILE A 137 -14.13 15.33 -7.52
C ILE A 137 -14.78 14.16 -8.29
N ALA A 138 -15.63 13.35 -7.64
CA ALA A 138 -16.34 12.25 -8.28
C ALA A 138 -17.28 12.74 -9.42
N LYS A 139 -18.00 13.86 -9.22
CA LYS A 139 -18.79 14.49 -10.28
C LYS A 139 -17.91 14.89 -11.46
N ASN A 140 -16.71 15.39 -11.21
CA ASN A 140 -15.78 15.74 -12.27
C ASN A 140 -15.32 14.51 -13.05
N TYR A 141 -15.00 13.41 -12.36
CA TYR A 141 -14.67 12.13 -12.98
C TYR A 141 -15.79 11.60 -13.88
N ILE A 142 -17.04 11.59 -13.41
CA ILE A 142 -18.19 11.13 -14.21
C ILE A 142 -18.33 11.96 -15.50
N ARG A 143 -18.02 13.27 -15.44
CA ARG A 143 -18.12 14.18 -16.59
C ARG A 143 -16.97 14.00 -17.59
N GLN A 144 -15.75 13.81 -17.09
CA GLN A 144 -14.54 13.92 -17.92
C GLN A 144 -13.88 12.57 -18.26
N CYS A 145 -14.14 11.52 -17.47
CA CYS A 145 -13.46 10.22 -17.61
C CYS A 145 -14.45 9.16 -18.09
N GLU A 146 -14.14 8.53 -19.23
CA GLU A 146 -15.02 7.54 -19.86
C GLU A 146 -15.31 6.33 -18.96
N TYR A 147 -14.33 5.90 -18.16
CA TYR A 147 -14.44 4.76 -17.25
C TYR A 147 -15.47 4.98 -16.13
N PHE A 148 -15.86 6.22 -15.84
CA PHE A 148 -16.82 6.57 -14.81
C PHE A 148 -18.16 7.07 -15.37
N LYS A 149 -18.37 7.13 -16.70
CA LYS A 149 -19.58 7.70 -17.30
C LYS A 149 -20.89 7.04 -16.85
N THR A 150 -20.85 5.73 -16.58
CA THR A 150 -22.01 4.95 -16.12
C THR A 150 -22.08 4.83 -14.60
N SER A 151 -21.07 5.33 -13.87
CA SER A 151 -21.00 5.24 -12.42
C SER A 151 -21.85 6.31 -11.75
N THR A 152 -22.40 5.99 -10.57
CA THR A 152 -23.01 6.98 -9.69
C THR A 152 -21.97 7.49 -8.69
N ILE A 153 -22.25 8.64 -8.07
CA ILE A 153 -21.38 9.16 -7.01
C ILE A 153 -21.29 8.14 -5.87
N ASP A 154 -22.41 7.54 -5.48
CA ASP A 154 -22.44 6.58 -4.39
C ASP A 154 -21.66 5.29 -4.71
N SER A 155 -21.70 4.81 -5.97
CA SER A 155 -20.90 3.65 -6.37
C SER A 155 -19.40 3.92 -6.33
N ILE A 156 -18.98 5.13 -6.69
CA ILE A 156 -17.56 5.56 -6.60
C ILE A 156 -17.14 5.67 -5.13
N LEU A 157 -17.97 6.30 -4.29
CA LEU A 157 -17.65 6.49 -2.87
C LEU A 157 -17.62 5.18 -2.09
N LYS A 158 -18.47 4.20 -2.43
CA LYS A 158 -18.49 2.89 -1.78
C LYS A 158 -17.16 2.13 -1.90
N ARG A 159 -16.36 2.44 -2.92
CA ARG A 159 -15.03 1.84 -3.18
C ARG A 159 -13.89 2.55 -2.44
N ILE A 160 -14.20 3.48 -1.55
CA ILE A 160 -13.22 4.24 -0.75
C ILE A 160 -13.46 3.95 0.72
N HIS A 161 -12.56 3.14 1.28
CA HIS A 161 -12.55 2.73 2.68
C HIS A 161 -11.78 3.75 3.51
N TYR A 162 -12.47 4.44 4.39
CA TYR A 162 -11.88 5.52 5.16
C TYR A 162 -11.54 5.07 6.58
N VAL A 163 -10.33 5.39 7.05
CA VAL A 163 -9.88 5.15 8.42
C VAL A 163 -9.25 6.40 8.99
N ASP A 164 -9.74 6.85 10.15
CA ASP A 164 -9.08 7.86 10.95
C ASP A 164 -8.15 7.20 11.97
N VAL A 165 -6.92 7.73 12.06
CA VAL A 165 -5.87 7.26 12.95
C VAL A 165 -5.38 8.44 13.77
N ILE A 166 -5.58 8.40 15.08
CA ILE A 166 -5.29 9.54 15.96
C ILE A 166 -3.88 9.41 16.54
N THR A 167 -3.48 8.19 16.91
CA THR A 167 -2.20 7.93 17.56
C THR A 167 -1.28 7.06 16.70
N LEU A 168 0.01 7.09 17.01
CA LEU A 168 0.97 6.16 16.41
C LEU A 168 0.62 4.70 16.72
N ALA A 169 0.10 4.41 17.92
CA ALA A 169 -0.31 3.07 18.30
C ALA A 169 -1.47 2.57 17.41
N ASP A 170 -2.46 3.43 17.14
CA ASP A 170 -3.56 3.09 16.22
C ASP A 170 -3.04 2.79 14.81
N LEU A 171 -2.06 3.59 14.34
CA LEU A 171 -1.44 3.37 13.03
C LEU A 171 -0.73 2.01 12.99
N GLN A 172 0.04 1.69 14.02
CA GLN A 172 0.77 0.43 14.11
C GLN A 172 -0.18 -0.76 14.15
N ILE A 173 -1.26 -0.68 14.93
CA ILE A 173 -2.29 -1.73 15.01
C ILE A 173 -2.94 -1.94 13.64
N LEU A 174 -3.32 -0.86 12.96
CA LEU A 174 -3.91 -0.93 11.63
C LEU A 174 -2.95 -1.58 10.62
N LEU A 175 -1.69 -1.16 10.60
CA LEU A 175 -0.69 -1.70 9.66
C LEU A 175 -0.33 -3.16 9.96
N ASN A 176 -0.24 -3.54 11.23
CA ASN A 176 0.05 -4.93 11.64
C ASN A 176 -1.11 -5.89 11.29
N ASN A 177 -2.34 -5.38 11.21
CA ASN A 177 -3.53 -6.16 10.86
C ASN A 177 -4.08 -5.77 9.49
N PHE A 178 -3.26 -5.15 8.63
CA PHE A 178 -3.75 -4.53 7.40
C PHE A 178 -4.35 -5.54 6.43
N GLU A 179 -3.80 -6.75 6.36
CA GLU A 179 -4.35 -7.83 5.52
C GLU A 179 -5.76 -8.23 5.96
N LEU A 180 -5.96 -8.48 7.26
CA LEU A 180 -7.28 -8.76 7.84
C LEU A 180 -8.25 -7.58 7.62
N PHE A 181 -7.76 -6.36 7.77
CA PHE A 181 -8.54 -5.17 7.48
C PHE A 181 -8.99 -5.15 6.01
N LEU A 182 -8.09 -5.41 5.05
CA LEU A 182 -8.43 -5.47 3.63
C LEU A 182 -9.46 -6.55 3.33
N GLU A 183 -9.37 -7.73 3.97
CA GLU A 183 -10.36 -8.81 3.80
C GLU A 183 -11.77 -8.41 4.25
N GLN A 184 -11.88 -7.65 5.34
CA GLN A 184 -13.16 -7.15 5.84
C GLN A 184 -13.80 -6.09 4.93
N GLN A 185 -12.99 -5.42 4.10
CA GLN A 185 -13.45 -4.34 3.21
C GLN A 185 -13.76 -4.81 1.78
N LYS A 186 -13.37 -6.04 1.39
CA LYS A 186 -13.69 -6.61 0.07
C LYS A 186 -15.22 -6.69 -0.09
N THR A 187 -15.76 -5.98 -1.09
CA THR A 187 -17.19 -5.99 -1.41
C THR A 187 -17.54 -7.13 -2.36
#